data_AF-A0A4Q5Z1N6-F1
#
_entry.id   AF-A0A4Q5Z1N6-F1
#
_cell.length_a   1.000
_cell.length_b   1.000
_cell.length_c   1.000
_cell.angle_alpha   90.00
_cell.angle_beta   90.00
_cell.angle_gamma   90.00
#
_symmetry.space_group_name_H-M   'P 1'
#
loop_
_entity.id
_entity.type
_entity.pdbx_description
1 polymer ?
#
loop_
_entity_poly.entity_id
_entity_poly.type
_entity_poly.pdbx_seq_one_letter_code
_entity_poly.pdbx_strand_id
1 'polypeptide(L)'
;YLIVLAQMGTPKKSELIYEMMVEFASGIDVVNRLVGMGYIEEFPDENDRRSKRLRITEAGLTILQDCFPVMNRVADVAYSSLTESEKALLIQILDKLDRYHAEHYRLSKNAGFDEVYDRMVP
;
A
#
# COMPACT_ATOMS: atom_id res chain seq x y z
N TYR A 1 2.93 3.40 -1.31
CA TYR A 1 3.30 3.26 -2.74
C TYR A 1 4.72 2.75 -2.92
N LEU A 2 5.78 3.53 -2.65
CA LEU A 2 7.16 3.08 -2.97
C LEU A 2 7.58 1.78 -2.25
N ILE A 3 7.29 1.63 -0.94
CA ILE A 3 7.58 0.39 -0.19
C ILE A 3 6.87 -0.82 -0.82
N VAL A 4 5.57 -0.70 -1.07
CA VAL A 4 4.74 -1.77 -1.67
C VAL A 4 5.22 -2.10 -3.08
N LEU A 5 5.54 -1.10 -3.90
CA LEU A 5 6.09 -1.32 -5.24
C LEU A 5 7.41 -2.08 -5.20
N ALA A 6 8.31 -1.73 -4.28
CA ALA A 6 9.58 -2.43 -4.09
C ALA A 6 9.36 -3.91 -3.71
N GLN A 7 8.36 -4.21 -2.87
CA GLN A 7 8.00 -5.59 -2.49
C GLN A 7 7.37 -6.38 -3.65
N MET A 8 6.51 -5.75 -4.45
CA MET A 8 5.86 -6.38 -5.60
C MET A 8 6.80 -6.56 -6.82
N GLY A 9 7.94 -5.88 -6.83
CA GLY A 9 8.93 -5.90 -7.89
C GLY A 9 8.48 -5.11 -9.11
N THR A 10 7.65 -5.71 -9.98
CA THR A 10 7.24 -5.05 -11.24
C THR A 10 5.75 -5.12 -11.58
N PRO A 11 4.82 -4.75 -10.69
CA PRO A 11 3.38 -4.87 -10.95
C PRO A 11 2.91 -3.95 -12.09
N LYS A 12 1.75 -4.27 -12.68
CA LYS A 12 0.96 -3.32 -13.46
C LYS A 12 0.44 -2.19 -12.55
N LYS A 13 0.13 -1.03 -13.14
CA LYS A 13 -0.46 0.10 -12.38
C LYS A 13 -1.70 -0.31 -11.58
N SER A 14 -2.62 -1.06 -12.22
CA SER A 14 -3.84 -1.53 -11.59
C SER A 14 -3.58 -2.47 -10.43
N GLU A 15 -2.55 -3.33 -10.52
CA GLU A 15 -2.17 -4.27 -9.46
C GLU A 15 -1.62 -3.52 -8.25
N LEU A 16 -0.70 -2.56 -8.45
CA LEU A 16 -0.20 -1.73 -7.35
C LEU A 16 -1.32 -0.93 -6.68
N ILE A 17 -2.21 -0.32 -7.47
CA ILE A 17 -3.30 0.50 -6.93
C ILE A 17 -4.32 -0.36 -6.17
N TYR A 18 -4.58 -1.56 -6.68
CA TYR A 18 -5.42 -2.55 -5.99
C TYR A 18 -4.80 -2.96 -4.66
N GLU A 19 -3.49 -3.24 -4.62
CA GLU A 19 -2.78 -3.60 -3.39
C GLU A 19 -2.75 -2.46 -2.37
N MET A 20 -2.71 -1.21 -2.84
CA MET A 20 -2.81 -0.04 -1.98
C MET A 20 -4.22 0.19 -1.38
N MET A 21 -5.22 -0.62 -1.75
CA MET A 21 -6.62 -0.53 -1.31
C MET A 21 -7.25 0.85 -1.52
N VAL A 22 -6.92 1.54 -2.63
CA VAL A 22 -7.52 2.84 -2.97
C VAL A 22 -8.30 2.79 -4.28
N GLU A 23 -9.07 3.84 -4.54
CA GLU A 23 -9.73 4.03 -5.83
C GLU A 23 -8.76 4.24 -6.97
N PHE A 24 -9.13 3.72 -8.15
CA PHE A 24 -8.23 3.67 -9.30
C PHE A 24 -7.78 5.07 -9.73
N ALA A 25 -8.71 6.03 -9.80
CA ALA A 25 -8.42 7.41 -10.19
C ALA A 25 -7.39 8.06 -9.23
N SER A 26 -7.64 8.01 -7.92
CA SER A 26 -6.74 8.56 -6.92
C SER A 26 -5.37 7.88 -6.93
N GLY A 27 -5.35 6.56 -7.11
CA GLY A 27 -4.10 5.80 -7.19
C GLY A 27 -3.26 6.17 -8.41
N ILE A 28 -3.89 6.43 -9.55
CA ILE A 28 -3.20 6.89 -10.76
C ILE A 28 -2.55 8.25 -10.55
N ASP A 29 -3.22 9.20 -9.86
CA ASP A 29 -2.63 10.51 -9.58
C ASP A 29 -1.39 10.41 -8.68
N VAL A 30 -1.38 9.48 -7.73
CA VAL A 30 -0.19 9.21 -6.90
C VAL A 30 0.94 8.61 -7.76
N VAL A 31 0.64 7.60 -8.58
CA VAL A 31 1.64 6.96 -9.46
C VAL A 31 2.24 7.99 -10.42
N ASN A 32 1.42 8.79 -11.10
CA ASN A 32 1.89 9.79 -12.06
C ASN A 32 2.80 10.84 -11.40
N ARG A 33 2.50 11.26 -10.16
CA ARG A 33 3.38 12.17 -9.40
C ARG A 33 4.74 11.53 -9.09
N LEU A 34 4.74 10.27 -8.64
CA LEU A 34 5.98 9.56 -8.32
C LEU A 34 6.83 9.28 -9.56
N VAL A 35 6.18 9.06 -10.72
CA VAL A 35 6.86 8.99 -12.02
C VAL A 35 7.43 10.35 -12.41
N GLY A 36 6.66 11.44 -12.25
CA GLY A 36 7.14 12.80 -12.49
C GLY A 36 8.30 13.24 -11.60
N MET A 37 8.40 12.67 -10.39
CA MET A 37 9.53 12.85 -9.47
C MET A 37 10.74 11.95 -9.78
N GLY A 38 10.60 11.01 -10.72
CA GLY A 38 11.66 10.05 -11.07
C GLY A 38 11.86 8.92 -10.06
N TYR A 39 10.94 8.72 -9.12
CA TYR A 39 11.02 7.65 -8.10
C TYR A 39 10.44 6.32 -8.59
N ILE A 40 9.61 6.36 -9.62
CA ILE A 40 9.04 5.20 -10.29
C ILE A 40 9.29 5.36 -11.79
N GLU A 41 9.60 4.26 -12.47
CA GLU A 41 9.61 4.20 -13.93
C GLU A 41 8.48 3.32 -14.47
N GLU A 42 7.99 3.65 -15.66
CA GLU A 42 7.00 2.86 -16.39
C GLU A 42 7.62 2.24 -17.63
N PHE A 43 7.35 0.97 -17.87
CA PHE A 43 7.82 0.28 -19.08
C PHE A 43 6.71 -0.63 -19.65
N PRO A 44 6.74 -0.92 -20.97
CA PRO A 44 5.74 -1.80 -21.59
C PRO A 44 5.74 -3.19 -20.96
N ASP A 45 4.56 -3.78 -20.79
CA ASP A 45 4.46 -5.20 -20.46
C ASP A 45 4.82 -6.08 -21.67
N GLU A 46 5.62 -7.11 -21.45
CA GLU A 46 6.10 -8.00 -22.51
C GLU A 46 4.98 -8.84 -23.15
N ASN A 47 3.93 -9.15 -22.38
CA ASN A 47 2.80 -9.98 -22.81
C ASN A 47 1.62 -9.16 -23.34
N ASP A 48 1.46 -7.92 -22.87
CA ASP A 48 0.43 -6.99 -23.37
C ASP A 48 0.96 -5.55 -23.44
N ARG A 49 1.44 -5.17 -24.63
CA ARG A 49 2.00 -3.82 -24.90
C ARG A 49 1.02 -2.66 -24.68
N ARG A 50 -0.29 -2.94 -24.52
CA ARG A 50 -1.28 -1.92 -24.13
C ARG A 50 -1.23 -1.61 -22.63
N SER A 51 -0.63 -2.47 -21.84
CA SER A 51 -0.42 -2.31 -20.40
C SER A 51 1.01 -1.90 -20.08
N LYS A 52 1.16 -1.12 -19.01
CA LYS A 52 2.47 -0.69 -18.50
C LYS A 52 2.72 -1.31 -17.13
N ARG A 53 3.94 -1.78 -16.93
CA ARG A 53 4.48 -2.22 -15.64
C ARG A 53 5.22 -1.05 -14.99
N LEU A 54 5.30 -1.11 -13.67
CA LEU A 54 6.00 -0.14 -12.84
C LEU A 54 7.24 -0.79 -12.23
N ARG A 55 8.28 -0.03 -11.96
CA ARG A 55 9.39 -0.43 -11.07
C ARG A 55 9.87 0.77 -10.30
N ILE A 56 10.34 0.55 -9.08
CA ILE A 56 11.05 1.59 -8.32
C ILE A 56 12.41 1.87 -8.97
N THR A 57 12.78 3.15 -9.07
CA THR A 57 14.11 3.55 -9.56
C THR A 57 15.12 3.56 -8.42
N GLU A 58 16.41 3.68 -8.75
CA GLU A 58 17.44 3.91 -7.73
C GLU A 58 17.17 5.17 -6.89
N ALA A 59 16.74 6.27 -7.53
CA ALA A 59 16.33 7.48 -6.82
C ALA A 59 15.15 7.23 -5.87
N GLY A 60 14.20 6.38 -6.28
CA GLY A 60 13.09 5.93 -5.45
C GLY A 60 13.54 5.09 -4.24
N LEU A 61 14.56 4.25 -4.41
CA LEU A 61 15.16 3.49 -3.31
C LEU A 61 15.92 4.39 -2.34
N THR A 62 16.68 5.37 -2.85
CA THR A 62 17.40 6.35 -2.03
C THR A 62 16.44 7.17 -1.17
N ILE A 63 15.36 7.72 -1.75
CA ILE A 63 14.42 8.51 -0.95
C ILE A 63 13.71 7.66 0.12
N LEU A 64 13.43 6.38 -0.15
CA LEU A 64 12.92 5.47 0.87
C LEU A 64 13.91 5.29 2.02
N GLN A 65 15.19 5.10 1.71
CA GLN A 65 16.24 4.98 2.72
C GLN A 65 16.36 6.23 3.57
N ASP A 66 16.30 7.41 2.94
CA ASP A 66 16.36 8.71 3.62
C ASP A 66 15.13 8.95 4.53
N CYS A 67 13.98 8.36 4.19
CA CYS A 67 12.77 8.45 5.01
C CYS A 67 12.83 7.58 6.28
N PHE A 68 13.49 6.42 6.28
CA PHE A 68 13.44 5.48 7.41
C PHE A 68 13.86 6.10 8.76
N PRO A 69 14.93 6.90 8.87
CA PRO A 69 15.30 7.55 10.13
C PRO A 69 14.18 8.46 10.67
N VAL A 70 13.50 9.20 9.79
CA VAL A 70 12.39 10.08 10.17
C VAL A 70 11.17 9.25 10.59
N MET A 71 10.87 8.17 9.86
CA MET A 71 9.78 7.24 10.22
C MET A 71 10.02 6.61 11.59
N ASN A 72 11.25 6.24 11.92
CA ASN A 72 11.59 5.71 13.25
C ASN A 72 11.38 6.75 14.36
N ARG A 73 11.70 8.02 14.11
CA ARG A 73 11.41 9.10 15.08
C ARG A 73 9.92 9.32 15.26
N VAL A 74 9.13 9.24 14.19
CA VAL A 74 7.66 9.30 14.28
C VAL A 74 7.11 8.12 15.07
N ALA A 75 7.64 6.92 14.83
CA ALA A 75 7.32 5.72 15.59
C ALA A 75 7.58 5.88 17.09
N ASP A 76 8.75 6.41 17.46
CA ASP A 76 9.10 6.67 18.86
C ASP A 76 8.11 7.64 19.50
N VAL A 77 7.72 8.72 18.82
CA VAL A 77 6.71 9.66 19.35
C VAL A 77 5.34 8.98 19.50
N ALA A 78 4.95 8.14 18.54
CA ALA A 78 3.61 7.56 18.50
C ALA A 78 3.37 6.48 19.58
N TYR A 79 4.38 5.69 19.93
CA TYR A 79 4.18 4.53 20.80
C TYR A 79 5.37 4.20 21.72
N SER A 80 6.22 5.18 22.07
CA SER A 80 7.30 5.00 23.07
C SER A 80 6.80 4.71 24.48
N SER A 81 5.54 5.03 24.81
CA SER A 81 4.96 4.70 26.11
C SER A 81 4.65 3.21 26.28
N LEU A 82 4.64 2.44 25.19
CA LEU A 82 4.36 1.00 25.21
C LEU A 82 5.64 0.20 25.46
N THR A 83 5.53 -0.81 26.32
CA THR A 83 6.54 -1.87 26.46
C THR A 83 6.61 -2.72 25.19
N GLU A 84 7.69 -3.47 25.01
CA GLU A 84 7.84 -4.38 23.86
C GLU A 84 6.71 -5.43 23.79
N SER A 85 6.24 -5.91 24.93
CA SER A 85 5.10 -6.84 25.01
C SER A 85 3.80 -6.18 24.56
N GLU A 86 3.55 -4.92 24.95
CA GLU A 86 2.37 -4.17 24.52
C GLU A 86 2.43 -3.83 23.03
N LYS A 87 3.60 -3.48 22.50
CA LYS A 87 3.80 -3.30 21.05
C LYS A 87 3.52 -4.60 20.29
N ALA A 88 4.02 -5.73 20.77
CA ALA A 88 3.75 -7.04 20.16
C ALA A 88 2.26 -7.38 20.16
N LEU A 89 1.56 -7.13 21.27
CA LEU A 89 0.11 -7.31 21.35
C LEU A 89 -0.64 -6.36 20.40
N LEU A 90 -0.23 -5.10 20.33
CA LEU A 90 -0.81 -4.13 19.42
C LEU A 90 -0.66 -4.59 17.96
N ILE A 91 0.53 -5.05 17.57
CA ILE A 91 0.78 -5.59 16.23
C ILE A 91 -0.16 -6.78 15.95
N GLN A 92 -0.32 -7.71 16.90
CA GLN A 92 -1.23 -8.84 16.72
C GLN A 92 -2.69 -8.42 16.50
N ILE A 93 -3.16 -7.43 17.25
CA ILE A 93 -4.53 -6.91 17.12
C ILE A 93 -4.70 -6.18 15.78
N LEU A 94 -3.75 -5.32 15.41
CA LEU A 94 -3.79 -4.58 14.16
C LEU A 94 -3.72 -5.52 12.94
N ASP A 95 -2.85 -6.54 12.96
CA ASP A 95 -2.76 -7.55 11.90
C ASP A 95 -4.06 -8.35 11.75
N LYS A 96 -4.70 -8.70 12.87
CA LYS A 96 -6.02 -9.36 12.84
C LYS A 96 -7.08 -8.49 12.17
N LEU A 97 -7.12 -7.20 12.50
CA LEU A 97 -8.06 -6.25 11.89
C LEU A 97 -7.74 -6.00 10.41
N ASP A 98 -6.45 -5.88 10.06
CA ASP A 98 -6.01 -5.67 8.69
C ASP A 98 -6.43 -6.82 7.78
N ARG A 99 -6.18 -8.07 8.20
CA ARG A 99 -6.61 -9.26 7.45
C ARG A 99 -8.12 -9.34 7.29
N TYR A 100 -8.87 -9.08 8.36
CA TYR A 100 -10.33 -9.06 8.33
C TYR A 100 -10.84 -8.02 7.33
N HIS A 101 -10.36 -6.77 7.42
CA HIS A 101 -10.79 -5.72 6.49
C HIS A 101 -10.34 -5.99 5.05
N ALA A 102 -9.13 -6.50 4.83
CA ALA A 102 -8.63 -6.82 3.49
C ALA A 102 -9.48 -7.89 2.80
N GLU A 103 -9.90 -8.93 3.52
CA GLU A 103 -10.80 -9.97 3.01
C GLU A 103 -12.16 -9.38 2.59
N HIS A 104 -12.79 -8.61 3.47
CA HIS A 104 -14.12 -8.08 3.23
C HIS A 104 -14.16 -6.93 2.23
N TYR A 105 -13.14 -6.07 2.20
CA TYR A 105 -13.02 -4.98 1.23
C TYR A 105 -13.02 -5.51 -0.21
N ARG A 106 -12.25 -6.58 -0.47
CA ARG A 106 -12.17 -7.20 -1.80
C ARG A 106 -13.51 -7.75 -2.29
N LEU A 107 -14.34 -8.24 -1.37
CA LEU A 107 -15.66 -8.81 -1.68
C LEU A 107 -16.77 -7.76 -1.78
N SER A 108 -16.55 -6.57 -1.21
CA SER A 108 -17.62 -5.59 -0.96
C SER A 108 -17.34 -4.21 -1.55
N LYS A 109 -16.28 -4.06 -2.36
CA LYS A 109 -15.83 -2.77 -2.91
C LYS A 109 -16.95 -1.94 -3.58
N ASN A 110 -17.94 -2.59 -4.19
CA ASN A 110 -19.05 -1.94 -4.89
C ASN A 110 -20.41 -2.15 -4.21
N ALA A 111 -20.44 -2.70 -2.99
CA ALA A 111 -21.66 -2.99 -2.26
C ALA A 111 -22.14 -1.76 -1.48
N GLY A 112 -23.47 -1.66 -1.27
CA GLY A 112 -24.04 -0.68 -0.36
C GLY A 112 -23.76 -1.02 1.10
N PHE A 113 -23.79 -0.03 2.00
CA PHE A 113 -23.44 -0.25 3.41
C PHE A 113 -24.25 -1.37 4.08
N ASP A 114 -25.56 -1.43 3.87
CA ASP A 114 -26.42 -2.46 4.47
C ASP A 114 -26.01 -3.87 4.02
N GLU A 115 -25.67 -4.04 2.74
CA GLU A 115 -25.15 -5.30 2.21
C GLU A 115 -23.78 -5.65 2.80
N VAL A 116 -22.91 -4.66 3.04
CA VAL A 116 -21.64 -4.87 3.75
C VAL A 116 -21.88 -5.30 5.19
N TYR A 117 -22.82 -4.64 5.88
CA TYR A 117 -23.18 -4.93 7.26
C TYR A 117 -23.65 -6.39 7.39
N ASP A 118 -24.62 -6.80 6.57
CA ASP A 118 -25.17 -8.16 6.58
C ASP A 118 -24.11 -9.24 6.29
N ARG A 119 -23.07 -8.92 5.51
CA ARG A 119 -21.96 -9.84 5.20
C ARG A 119 -20.91 -9.90 6.31
N MET A 120 -20.63 -8.78 6.96
CA MET A 120 -19.54 -8.66 7.93
C MET A 120 -19.98 -8.95 9.37
N VAL A 121 -21.24 -8.67 9.68
CA VAL A 121 -21.85 -8.79 11.00
C VAL A 121 -23.05 -9.73 10.92
N PRO A 122 -22.86 -11.03 11.18
CA PRO A 122 -23.95 -12.01 11.20
C PRO A 122 -24.87 -11.87 12.43
#